data_AF-A0A5P1REP7-F1
#
_entry.id   AF-A0A5P1REP7-F1
#
_cell.length_a   1.000
_cell.length_b   1.000
_cell.length_c   1.000
_cell.angle_alpha   90.00
_cell.angle_beta   90.00
_cell.angle_gamma   90.00
#
_symmetry.space_group_name_H-M   'P 1'
#
loop_
_entity.id
_entity.type
_entity.pdbx_description
1 polymer ?
#
loop_
_entity_poly.entity_id
_entity_poly.type
_entity_poly.pdbx_seq_one_letter_code
_entity_poly.pdbx_strand_id
1 'polypeptide(L)'
;MSKILLWISAVMLAIFVVKTQYLTSKTYQPFVDGCMASPSATQGQCECLSDYMHKRYSDREMQAIMDNRLGDELSKQKVELDIKQGSLQCAAP
;
A
#
# COMPACT_ATOMS: atom_id res chain seq x y z
N MET A 1 28.52 15.95 22.61
CA MET A 1 28.42 15.67 21.15
C MET A 1 27.90 14.26 20.83
N SER A 2 28.19 13.21 21.60
CA SER A 2 27.62 11.85 21.36
C SER A 2 26.10 11.73 21.44
N LYS A 3 25.41 12.60 22.20
CA LYS A 3 23.95 12.58 22.33
C LYS A 3 23.23 12.85 21.00
N ILE A 4 23.82 13.68 20.13
CA ILE A 4 23.25 13.99 18.81
C ILE A 4 23.39 12.80 17.85
N LEU A 5 24.53 12.10 17.90
CA LEU A 5 24.78 10.92 17.06
C LEU A 5 23.82 9.76 17.38
N LEU A 6 23.49 9.56 18.66
CA LEU A 6 22.50 8.56 19.08
C LEU A 6 21.09 8.87 18.58
N TRP A 7 20.70 10.15 18.55
CA TRP A 7 19.42 10.57 18.00
C TRP A 7 19.35 10.39 16.48
N ILE A 8 20.41 10.75 15.77
CA ILE A 8 20.49 10.58 14.31
C ILE A 8 20.44 9.08 13.94
N SER A 9 21.11 8.21 14.70
CA SER A 9 21.03 6.76 14.44
C SER A 9 19.64 6.19 14.73
N ALA A 10 18.96 6.65 15.78
CA ALA A 10 17.59 6.24 16.09
C ALA A 10 16.61 6.67 14.99
N VAL A 11 16.74 7.89 14.47
CA VAL A 11 15.91 8.40 13.37
C VAL A 11 16.20 7.64 12.07
N MET A 12 17.48 7.41 11.74
CA MET A 12 17.86 6.60 10.58
C MET A 12 17.35 5.17 10.67
N LEU A 13 17.38 4.57 11.87
CA LEU A 13 16.89 3.22 12.09
C LEU A 13 15.36 3.16 12.01
N ALA A 14 14.64 4.18 12.50
CA ALA A 14 13.20 4.29 12.32
C ALA A 14 12.83 4.44 10.83
N ILE A 15 13.53 5.31 10.09
CA ILE A 15 13.34 5.44 8.64
C ILE A 15 13.67 4.14 7.93
N PHE A 16 14.75 3.46 8.31
CA PHE A 16 15.13 2.17 7.74
C PHE A 16 14.10 1.09 8.03
N VAL A 17 13.52 1.03 9.23
CA VAL A 17 12.44 0.08 9.59
C VAL A 17 11.19 0.39 8.77
N VAL A 18 10.79 1.66 8.64
CA VAL A 18 9.65 2.05 7.79
C VAL A 18 9.92 1.69 6.33
N LYS A 19 11.12 1.99 5.81
CA LYS A 19 11.49 1.67 4.42
C LYS A 19 11.62 0.17 4.17
N THR A 20 12.14 -0.59 5.13
CA THR A 20 12.21 -2.05 5.01
C THR A 20 10.82 -2.65 5.06
N GLN A 21 9.90 -2.17 5.90
CA GLN A 21 8.49 -2.60 5.84
C GLN A 21 7.84 -2.25 4.50
N TYR A 22 8.13 -1.07 3.93
CA TYR A 22 7.62 -0.66 2.61
C TYR A 22 8.22 -1.49 1.45
N LEU A 23 9.53 -1.79 1.48
CA LEU A 23 10.24 -2.62 0.49
C LEU A 23 10.00 -4.13 0.70
N THR A 24 9.62 -4.55 1.91
CA THR A 24 9.15 -5.90 2.26
C THR A 24 7.64 -5.92 2.44
N SER A 25 6.92 -4.98 1.84
CA SER A 25 5.46 -4.93 1.89
C SER A 25 4.97 -6.18 1.18
N LYS A 26 4.70 -7.21 1.97
CA LYS A 26 4.23 -8.52 1.51
C LYS A 26 2.87 -8.41 0.82
N THR A 27 2.25 -7.23 0.81
CA THR A 27 0.97 -6.94 0.19
C THR A 27 1.10 -6.32 -1.19
N TYR A 28 2.23 -5.66 -1.54
CA TYR A 28 2.38 -5.02 -2.85
C TYR A 28 2.32 -6.02 -4.01
N GLN A 29 3.22 -7.01 -4.03
CA GLN A 29 3.24 -8.05 -5.06
C GLN A 29 1.92 -8.82 -5.16
N PRO A 30 1.35 -9.38 -4.06
CA PRO A 30 0.11 -10.13 -4.18
C PRO A 30 -1.11 -9.26 -4.46
N PHE A 31 -1.08 -7.95 -4.17
CA PHE A 31 -2.11 -7.03 -4.62
C PHE A 31 -2.04 -6.80 -6.13
N VAL A 32 -0.83 -6.64 -6.68
CA VAL A 32 -0.61 -6.57 -8.14
C VAL A 32 -1.01 -7.89 -8.81
N ASP A 33 -0.60 -9.03 -8.26
CA ASP A 33 -0.97 -10.36 -8.78
C ASP A 33 -2.48 -10.59 -8.73
N GLY A 34 -3.14 -10.16 -7.64
CA GLY A 34 -4.61 -10.22 -7.51
C GLY A 34 -5.34 -9.28 -8.47
N CYS A 35 -4.77 -8.10 -8.75
CA CYS A 35 -5.30 -7.19 -9.76
C CYS A 35 -5.10 -7.74 -11.18
N MET A 36 -3.95 -8.34 -11.47
CA MET A 36 -3.62 -9.01 -12.74
C MET A 36 -4.46 -10.26 -13.01
N ALA A 37 -5.01 -10.89 -11.96
CA ALA A 37 -5.99 -11.96 -12.12
C ALA A 37 -7.29 -11.50 -12.79
N SER A 38 -7.54 -10.18 -12.85
CA SER A 38 -8.65 -9.61 -13.59
C SER A 38 -8.30 -9.49 -15.09
N PRO A 39 -9.10 -10.08 -16.00
CA PRO A 39 -8.77 -10.16 -17.43
C PRO A 39 -8.73 -8.81 -18.16
N SER A 40 -9.18 -7.73 -17.51
CA SER A 40 -9.23 -6.38 -18.07
C SER A 40 -8.14 -5.44 -17.56
N ALA A 41 -7.26 -5.89 -16.67
CA ALA A 41 -6.23 -5.06 -16.05
C ALA A 41 -4.86 -5.30 -16.68
N THR A 42 -4.12 -4.22 -16.96
CA THR A 42 -2.73 -4.30 -17.42
C THR A 42 -1.76 -4.17 -16.24
N GLN A 43 -0.54 -4.69 -16.38
CA GLN A 43 0.47 -4.65 -15.31
C GLN A 43 0.72 -3.22 -14.81
N GLY A 44 0.86 -2.25 -15.72
CA GLY A 44 1.06 -0.84 -15.35
C GLY A 44 -0.14 -0.22 -14.61
N GLN A 45 -1.37 -0.64 -14.94
CA GLN A 45 -2.57 -0.18 -14.22
C GLN A 45 -2.62 -0.78 -12.81
N CYS A 46 -2.22 -2.04 -12.64
CA CYS A 46 -2.18 -2.71 -11.35
C CYS A 46 -1.06 -2.18 -10.45
N GLU A 47 0.11 -1.87 -11.00
CA GLU A 47 1.21 -1.21 -10.28
C GLU A 47 0.78 0.20 -9.84
N CYS A 48 0.20 1.00 -10.74
CA CYS A 48 -0.32 2.33 -10.41
C CYS A 48 -1.41 2.28 -9.33
N LEU A 49 -2.34 1.32 -9.40
CA LEU A 49 -3.39 1.14 -8.39
C LEU A 49 -2.80 0.70 -7.05
N SER A 50 -1.83 -0.22 -7.07
CA SER A 50 -1.12 -0.66 -5.87
C SER A 50 -0.44 0.52 -5.18
N ASP A 51 0.27 1.36 -5.94
CA ASP A 51 0.88 2.60 -5.45
C ASP A 51 -0.15 3.60 -4.91
N TYR A 52 -1.29 3.75 -5.59
CA TYR A 52 -2.38 4.65 -5.16
C TYR A 52 -2.93 4.25 -3.79
N MET A 53 -3.06 2.95 -3.56
CA MET A 53 -3.62 2.40 -2.32
C MET A 53 -2.57 2.37 -1.20
N HIS A 54 -1.33 1.93 -1.44
CA HIS A 54 -0.26 1.90 -0.42
C HIS A 54 0.19 3.32 0.02
N LYS A 55 -0.13 4.37 -0.75
CA LYS A 55 0.00 5.76 -0.30
C LYS A 55 -1.05 6.19 0.71
N ARG A 56 -2.21 5.55 0.73
CA ARG A 56 -3.37 5.93 1.57
C ARG A 56 -3.57 5.00 2.76
N TYR A 57 -3.21 3.73 2.59
CA TYR A 57 -3.40 2.69 3.57
C TYR A 57 -2.05 2.14 4.02
N SER A 58 -1.94 1.86 5.31
CA SER A 58 -0.83 1.10 5.86
C SER A 58 -0.86 -0.36 5.39
N ASP A 59 0.27 -1.06 5.43
CA ASP A 59 0.36 -2.46 5.03
C ASP A 59 -0.64 -3.37 5.76
N ARG A 60 -0.97 -3.05 7.03
CA ARG A 60 -1.97 -3.80 7.81
C ARG A 60 -3.39 -3.60 7.29
N GLU A 61 -3.73 -2.37 6.90
CA GLU A 61 -5.01 -2.04 6.29
C GLU A 61 -5.11 -2.66 4.90
N MET A 62 -4.02 -2.63 4.13
CA MET A 62 -3.92 -3.29 2.84
C MET A 62 -4.12 -4.80 2.94
N GLN A 63 -3.51 -5.42 3.95
CA GLN A 63 -3.72 -6.84 4.26
C GLN A 63 -5.17 -7.12 4.68
N ALA A 64 -5.79 -6.25 5.50
CA ALA A 64 -7.20 -6.38 5.87
C ALA A 64 -8.14 -6.23 4.66
N ILE A 65 -7.82 -5.35 3.71
CA ILE A 65 -8.53 -5.19 2.43
C ILE A 65 -8.44 -6.48 1.60
N MET A 66 -7.23 -7.05 1.48
CA MET A 66 -7.00 -8.31 0.75
C MET A 66 -7.68 -9.51 1.41
N ASP A 67 -7.61 -9.61 2.74
CA ASP A 67 -8.24 -10.68 3.52
C ASP A 67 -9.77 -10.51 3.64
N ASN A 68 -10.34 -9.47 3.02
CA ASN A 68 -11.75 -9.07 3.12
C ASN A 68 -12.22 -8.89 4.58
N ARG A 69 -11.28 -8.55 5.48
CA ARG A 69 -11.49 -8.28 6.91
C ARG A 69 -11.69 -6.78 7.15
N LEU A 70 -12.65 -6.22 6.44
CA LEU A 70 -13.03 -4.81 6.51
C LEU A 70 -14.00 -4.62 7.69
N GLY A 71 -13.47 -4.30 8.87
CA GLY A 71 -14.25 -3.94 10.07
C GLY A 71 -14.59 -2.44 10.14
N ASP A 72 -15.23 -2.00 11.23
CA ASP A 72 -15.76 -0.62 11.43
C ASP A 72 -14.81 0.53 11.06
N GLU A 73 -13.48 0.34 11.21
CA GLU A 73 -12.45 1.34 10.87
C GLU A 73 -12.24 1.53 9.35
N LEU A 74 -12.41 0.47 8.56
CA LEU A 74 -12.36 0.50 7.10
C LEU A 74 -13.75 0.22 6.56
N SER A 75 -14.56 1.25 6.43
CA SER A 75 -15.86 1.12 5.79
C SER A 75 -15.65 0.50 4.40
N LYS A 76 -16.15 -0.71 4.18
CA LYS A 76 -16.01 -1.44 2.90
C LYS A 76 -16.38 -0.57 1.70
N GLN A 77 -17.41 0.25 1.87
CA GLN A 77 -17.85 1.24 0.90
C GLN A 77 -16.78 2.30 0.55
N LYS A 78 -16.00 2.76 1.53
CA LYS A 78 -14.91 3.71 1.34
C LYS A 78 -13.76 3.08 0.56
N VAL A 79 -13.36 1.86 0.93
CA VAL A 79 -12.33 1.10 0.22
C VAL A 79 -12.73 0.83 -1.22
N GLU A 80 -13.97 0.39 -1.46
CA GLU A 80 -14.49 0.19 -2.83
C GLU A 80 -14.49 1.49 -3.65
N LEU A 81 -14.81 2.62 -3.01
CA LEU A 81 -14.78 3.93 -3.65
C LEU A 81 -13.35 4.36 -3.99
N ASP A 82 -12.41 4.14 -3.07
CA ASP A 82 -10.99 4.44 -3.26
C ASP A 82 -10.35 3.55 -4.34
N ILE A 83 -10.73 2.26 -4.41
CA ILE A 83 -10.32 1.36 -5.50
C ILE A 83 -10.87 1.83 -6.84
N LYS A 84 -12.15 2.23 -6.91
CA LYS A 84 -12.74 2.78 -8.14
C LYS A 84 -12.09 4.09 -8.57
N GLN A 85 -11.80 4.98 -7.63
CA GLN A 85 -11.11 6.23 -7.94
C GLN A 85 -9.68 5.99 -8.40
N GLY A 86 -8.95 5.11 -7.71
CA GLY A 86 -7.60 4.72 -8.09
C GLY A 86 -7.57 4.06 -9.47
N SER A 87 -8.54 3.17 -9.76
CA SER A 87 -8.60 2.52 -11.07
C SER A 87 -8.95 3.50 -12.18
N LEU A 88 -9.83 4.48 -11.94
CA LEU A 88 -10.11 5.56 -12.90
C LEU A 88 -8.89 6.46 -13.13
N GLN A 89 -8.13 6.77 -12.08
CA GLN A 89 -6.89 7.56 -12.22
C GLN A 89 -5.81 6.82 -12.99
N CYS A 90 -5.70 5.50 -12.78
CA CYS A 90 -4.72 4.66 -13.44
C CYS A 90 -5.19 4.13 -14.81
N ALA A 91 -6.48 4.25 -15.15
CA ALA A 91 -7.04 3.88 -16.45
C ALA A 91 -6.66 4.86 -17.57
N ALA A 92 -6.26 6.08 -17.22
CA ALA A 92 -5.72 7.07 -18.14
C ALA A 92 -4.18 7.06 -18.06
N PRO A 93 -3.47 6.53 -19.07
CA PRO A 93 -2.02 6.60 -19.14
C PRO A 93 -1.49 8.04 -19.30
#